data_AF-A0A426WBL0-F1
#
_entry.id   AF-A0A426WBL0-F1
#
_cell.length_a   1.000
_cell.length_b   1.000
_cell.length_c   1.000
_cell.angle_alpha   90.00
_cell.angle_beta   90.00
_cell.angle_gamma   90.00
#
_symmetry.space_group_name_H-M   'P 1'
#
loop_
_entity.id
_entity.type
_entity.pdbx_description
1 polymer ?
#
loop_
_entity_poly.entity_id
_entity_poly.type
_entity_poly.pdbx_seq_one_letter_code
_entity_poly.pdbx_strand_id
1 'polypeptide(L)'
;MNKKTFSEEYIGWVPCLSGDMFFRYTEPGLADFDVVAINYHARDMCSGEGGSRYIIATSVYDWKDSGDPGQHGWFRVVVTGKRSYRENLKGRVYFISDIRKRGGSSKDFPEKERDLMCGIYNLKRSVDVALPVIERGSYSEEKKLSELLDNAVSIGPNGIMDDVGFNIDYAVNLIDEKFLYAVDFEIDRNGITNLKYDPSYADGVELKGDKDKLAKLHYHCYSLTRQAFYYLKYLLHKHTHHDHSNDSLTTIHLKNDDPHCDASVD
;
A
#
# COMPACT_ATOMS: atom_id res chain seq x y z
N MET A 1 -12.29 30.48 -0.40
CA MET A 1 -12.35 29.62 -1.60
C MET A 1 -12.45 28.18 -1.14
N ASN A 2 -13.59 27.52 -1.39
CA ASN A 2 -13.74 26.09 -1.07
C ASN A 2 -12.81 25.29 -1.99
N LYS A 3 -11.74 24.69 -1.44
CA LYS A 3 -10.99 23.64 -2.12
C LYS A 3 -11.99 22.50 -2.37
N LYS A 4 -12.48 22.35 -3.61
CA LYS A 4 -13.17 21.11 -4.00
C LYS A 4 -12.15 19.99 -3.79
N THR A 5 -12.42 19.12 -2.83
CA THR A 5 -11.64 17.92 -2.58
C THR A 5 -11.85 16.96 -3.75
N PHE A 6 -10.86 16.89 -4.63
CA PHE A 6 -10.81 15.89 -5.68
C PHE A 6 -10.62 14.51 -5.04
N SER A 7 -11.59 13.61 -5.18
CA SER A 7 -11.57 12.29 -4.55
C SER A 7 -12.28 11.29 -5.45
N GLU A 8 -11.53 10.70 -6.37
CA GLU A 8 -12.02 9.60 -7.20
C GLU A 8 -11.89 8.27 -6.45
N GLU A 9 -12.94 7.46 -6.55
CA GLU A 9 -12.94 6.09 -6.04
C GLU A 9 -12.95 5.12 -7.20
N TYR A 10 -12.08 4.12 -7.10
CA TYR A 10 -11.90 3.10 -8.11
C TYR A 10 -12.24 1.73 -7.54
N ILE A 11 -12.74 0.86 -8.40
CA ILE A 11 -13.04 -0.54 -8.08
C ILE A 11 -12.27 -1.45 -9.02
N GLY A 12 -11.64 -2.48 -8.46
CA GLY A 12 -11.00 -3.55 -9.20
C GLY A 12 -11.32 -4.91 -8.59
N TRP A 13 -10.85 -5.97 -9.23
CA TRP A 13 -11.04 -7.33 -8.74
C TRP A 13 -9.72 -8.12 -8.76
N VAL A 14 -9.27 -8.52 -7.57
CA VAL A 14 -8.17 -9.46 -7.40
C VAL A 14 -8.78 -10.86 -7.39
N PRO A 15 -8.64 -11.65 -8.48
CA PRO A 15 -9.26 -12.96 -8.55
C PRO A 15 -8.65 -13.91 -7.51
N CYS A 16 -9.43 -14.88 -7.04
CA CYS A 16 -8.89 -16.03 -6.30
C CYS A 16 -9.62 -17.30 -6.75
N LEU A 17 -8.90 -18.40 -6.94
CA LEU A 17 -9.43 -19.65 -7.52
C LEU A 17 -10.58 -20.26 -6.71
N SER A 18 -10.63 -20.00 -5.41
CA SER A 18 -11.66 -20.48 -4.49
C SER A 18 -12.87 -19.53 -4.39
N GLY A 19 -12.81 -18.34 -5.00
CA GLY A 19 -13.74 -17.26 -4.71
C GLY A 19 -13.52 -16.58 -3.35
N ASP A 20 -12.49 -16.99 -2.59
CA ASP A 20 -12.13 -16.47 -1.27
C ASP A 20 -10.63 -16.12 -1.20
N MET A 21 -10.31 -14.90 -0.81
CA MET A 21 -8.95 -14.36 -0.69
C MET A 21 -8.20 -15.02 0.46
N PHE A 22 -7.09 -15.67 0.14
CA PHE A 22 -6.16 -16.24 1.11
C PHE A 22 -4.99 -15.30 1.39
N PHE A 23 -5.18 -14.37 2.33
CA PHE A 23 -4.15 -13.44 2.79
C PHE A 23 -2.93 -14.10 3.50
N ARG A 24 -2.85 -15.43 3.52
CA ARG A 24 -1.74 -16.18 4.16
C ARG A 24 -0.45 -16.13 3.35
N TYR A 25 -0.54 -15.94 2.03
CA TYR A 25 0.58 -16.07 1.12
C TYR A 25 0.93 -14.72 0.48
N THR A 26 1.31 -13.77 1.32
CA THR A 26 1.61 -12.40 0.90
C THR A 26 3.13 -12.19 0.75
N GLU A 27 3.55 -11.82 -0.45
CA GLU A 27 4.93 -11.50 -0.80
C GLU A 27 4.95 -10.55 -2.01
N PRO A 28 5.80 -9.51 -2.06
CA PRO A 28 5.89 -8.63 -3.22
C PRO A 28 6.13 -9.39 -4.53
N GLY A 29 5.12 -9.43 -5.40
CA GLY A 29 5.23 -10.04 -6.73
C GLY A 29 5.76 -9.10 -7.82
N LEU A 30 5.77 -7.78 -7.55
CA LEU A 30 6.44 -6.78 -8.38
C LEU A 30 7.60 -6.19 -7.58
N ALA A 31 8.82 -6.61 -7.90
CA ALA A 31 10.01 -6.13 -7.21
C ALA A 31 11.27 -6.34 -8.05
N ASP A 32 12.12 -5.32 -8.10
CA ASP A 32 13.47 -5.42 -8.64
C ASP A 32 14.51 -5.54 -7.52
N PHE A 33 14.34 -4.84 -6.38
CA PHE A 33 15.24 -4.92 -5.22
C PHE A 33 14.61 -4.39 -3.91
N ASP A 34 15.37 -4.44 -2.81
CA ASP A 34 15.00 -3.98 -1.45
C ASP A 34 13.64 -4.52 -0.96
N VAL A 35 13.45 -5.84 -1.11
CA VAL A 35 12.20 -6.53 -0.79
C VAL A 35 12.13 -6.87 0.69
N VAL A 36 11.06 -6.43 1.35
CA VAL A 36 10.71 -6.84 2.72
C VAL A 36 9.22 -7.17 2.79
N ALA A 37 8.88 -8.28 3.43
CA ALA A 37 7.50 -8.68 3.68
C ALA A 37 7.34 -9.16 5.12
N ILE A 38 6.32 -8.64 5.80
CA ILE A 38 5.82 -9.07 7.09
C ILE A 38 4.36 -9.46 6.87
N ASN A 39 4.05 -10.72 7.13
CA ASN A 39 2.68 -11.22 7.13
C ASN A 39 2.47 -12.02 8.41
N TYR A 40 1.76 -11.43 9.36
CA TYR A 40 1.57 -12.01 10.68
C TYR A 40 0.09 -12.13 11.02
N HIS A 41 -0.30 -13.23 11.64
CA HIS A 41 -1.65 -13.46 12.14
C HIS A 41 -1.60 -13.59 13.66
N ALA A 42 -1.93 -12.51 14.35
CA ALA A 42 -2.04 -12.46 15.80
C ALA A 42 -3.35 -13.10 16.21
N ARG A 43 -3.34 -14.14 17.04
CA ARG A 43 -4.57 -14.80 17.49
C ARG A 43 -5.27 -13.99 18.57
N ASP A 44 -6.60 -13.85 18.46
CA ASP A 44 -7.41 -13.38 19.59
C ASP A 44 -7.80 -14.59 20.45
N MET A 45 -7.11 -14.71 21.59
CA MET A 45 -7.32 -15.82 22.53
C MET A 45 -8.39 -15.49 23.58
N CYS A 46 -8.86 -14.24 23.67
CA CYS A 46 -9.78 -13.79 24.71
C CYS A 46 -11.25 -13.90 24.27
N SER A 47 -11.55 -13.67 22.99
CA SER A 47 -12.92 -13.61 22.48
C SER A 47 -13.38 -14.91 21.78
N GLY A 48 -12.45 -15.81 21.43
CA GLY A 48 -12.73 -16.94 20.54
C GLY A 48 -12.99 -16.52 19.08
N GLU A 49 -12.87 -15.22 18.77
CA GLU A 49 -12.94 -14.68 17.42
C GLU A 49 -11.60 -14.86 16.70
N GLY A 50 -11.63 -15.00 15.37
CA GLY A 50 -10.41 -15.22 14.59
C GLY A 50 -9.53 -13.97 14.63
N GLY A 51 -8.26 -14.13 14.97
CA GLY A 51 -7.35 -13.01 15.22
C GLY A 51 -7.14 -11.98 14.11
N SER A 52 -6.28 -10.99 14.39
CA SER A 52 -5.92 -9.93 13.44
C SER A 52 -4.78 -10.37 12.52
N ARG A 53 -4.86 -10.01 11.25
CA ARG A 53 -3.77 -10.18 10.28
C ARG A 53 -3.16 -8.84 9.91
N TYR A 54 -1.84 -8.80 9.91
CA TYR A 54 -0.99 -7.66 9.57
C TYR A 54 -0.21 -7.98 8.32
N ILE A 55 -0.24 -7.08 7.35
CA ILE A 55 0.52 -7.15 6.11
C ILE A 55 1.32 -5.86 6.02
N ILE A 56 2.64 -5.98 5.98
CA ILE A 56 3.54 -4.88 5.64
C ILE A 56 4.46 -5.39 4.55
N ALA A 57 4.52 -4.69 3.42
CA ALA A 57 5.32 -5.11 2.30
C ALA A 57 5.98 -3.91 1.65
N THR A 58 7.27 -4.01 1.30
CA THR A 58 7.94 -2.98 0.51
C THR A 58 8.88 -3.61 -0.50
N SER A 59 9.03 -2.92 -1.62
CA SER A 59 10.00 -3.23 -2.67
C SER A 59 10.23 -1.97 -3.50
N VAL A 60 11.29 -1.99 -4.32
CA VAL A 60 11.49 -1.01 -5.38
C VAL A 60 11.21 -1.67 -6.72
N TYR A 61 10.49 -0.96 -7.60
CA TYR A 61 10.10 -1.46 -8.92
C TYR A 61 10.16 -0.34 -9.98
N ASP A 62 10.59 -0.69 -11.19
CA ASP A 62 10.61 0.20 -12.37
C ASP A 62 9.22 0.29 -13.03
N TRP A 63 8.35 1.14 -12.49
CA TRP A 63 7.11 1.60 -13.10
C TRP A 63 7.36 2.50 -14.32
N LYS A 64 7.67 1.86 -15.45
CA LYS A 64 7.87 2.51 -16.76
C LYS A 64 6.64 3.21 -17.35
N ASP A 65 5.48 3.08 -16.70
CA ASP A 65 4.18 3.64 -17.13
C ASP A 65 3.63 4.61 -16.07
N SER A 66 4.46 5.55 -15.59
CA SER A 66 4.07 6.62 -14.66
C SER A 66 3.19 7.70 -15.29
N GLY A 67 3.10 7.72 -16.63
CA GLY A 67 2.33 8.73 -17.37
C GLY A 67 2.98 10.12 -17.45
N ASP A 68 4.15 10.32 -16.83
CA ASP A 68 4.91 11.56 -16.87
C ASP A 68 6.32 11.31 -17.45
N PRO A 69 6.67 11.90 -18.62
CA PRO A 69 7.99 11.76 -19.22
C PRO A 69 9.14 12.31 -18.34
N GLY A 70 8.85 13.12 -17.32
CA GLY A 70 9.83 13.63 -16.35
C GLY A 70 10.10 12.71 -15.15
N GLN A 71 9.26 11.69 -14.92
CA GLN A 71 9.44 10.78 -13.79
C GLN A 71 10.31 9.59 -14.18
N HIS A 72 11.44 9.44 -13.47
CA HIS A 72 12.24 8.22 -13.53
C HIS A 72 11.40 7.06 -12.98
N GLY A 73 11.28 5.97 -13.75
CA GLY A 73 10.35 4.86 -13.46
C GLY A 73 10.58 4.12 -12.15
N TRP A 74 11.57 4.46 -11.32
CA TRP A 74 11.83 3.77 -10.07
C TRP A 74 11.02 4.35 -8.92
N PHE A 75 10.12 3.54 -8.36
CA PHE A 75 9.39 3.87 -7.15
C PHE A 75 9.65 2.82 -6.08
N ARG A 76 9.80 3.29 -4.84
CA ARG A 76 9.62 2.43 -3.68
C ARG A 76 8.13 2.35 -3.39
N VAL A 77 7.61 1.13 -3.34
CA VAL A 77 6.24 0.87 -2.91
C VAL A 77 6.28 0.38 -1.48
N VAL A 78 5.42 0.94 -0.63
CA VAL A 78 5.22 0.48 0.75
C VAL A 78 3.73 0.20 0.94
N VAL A 79 3.39 -0.98 1.42
CA VAL A 79 2.02 -1.39 1.72
C VAL A 79 1.91 -1.63 3.20
N THR A 80 0.90 -1.05 3.81
CA THR A 80 0.42 -1.40 5.15
C THR A 80 -1.00 -1.91 5.03
N GLY A 81 -1.34 -2.97 5.75
CA GLY A 81 -2.66 -3.57 5.73
C GLY A 81 -2.97 -4.29 7.04
N LYS A 82 -4.20 -4.10 7.52
CA LYS A 82 -4.74 -4.80 8.67
C LYS A 82 -6.10 -5.39 8.33
N ARG A 83 -6.34 -6.58 8.85
CA ARG A 83 -7.63 -7.24 8.80
C ARG A 83 -7.96 -7.82 10.17
N SER A 84 -9.04 -7.36 10.79
CA SER A 84 -9.60 -8.01 11.98
C SER A 84 -10.48 -9.21 11.58
N TYR A 85 -11.00 -9.96 12.56
CA TYR A 85 -11.90 -11.07 12.27
C TYR A 85 -13.08 -10.63 11.40
N ARG A 86 -13.38 -11.37 10.33
CA ARG A 86 -14.55 -11.12 9.45
C ARG A 86 -14.58 -9.81 8.69
N GLU A 87 -13.67 -8.89 8.98
CA GLU A 87 -13.52 -7.65 8.25
C GLU A 87 -12.78 -7.84 6.92
N ASN A 88 -12.86 -6.79 6.10
CA ASN A 88 -12.08 -6.62 4.89
C ASN A 88 -10.63 -6.28 5.25
N LEU A 89 -9.69 -6.61 4.35
CA LEU A 89 -8.32 -6.11 4.50
C LEU A 89 -8.31 -4.63 4.13
N LYS A 90 -7.99 -3.77 5.09
CA LYS A 90 -7.90 -2.32 4.89
C LYS A 90 -6.48 -1.86 5.04
N GLY A 91 -6.09 -0.85 4.28
CA GLY A 91 -4.71 -0.39 4.32
C GLY A 91 -4.42 0.73 3.35
N ARG A 92 -3.13 0.99 3.16
CA ARG A 92 -2.62 2.04 2.29
C ARG A 92 -1.41 1.54 1.51
N VAL A 93 -1.33 1.99 0.25
CA VAL A 93 -0.17 1.84 -0.62
C VAL A 93 0.48 3.21 -0.76
N TYR A 94 1.76 3.32 -0.42
CA TYR A 94 2.57 4.52 -0.64
C TYR A 94 3.50 4.28 -1.82
N PHE A 95 3.63 5.29 -2.68
CA PHE A 95 4.65 5.37 -3.71
C PHE A 95 5.62 6.49 -3.35
N ILE A 96 6.89 6.17 -3.28
CA ILE A 96 7.97 7.14 -3.09
C ILE A 96 8.79 7.17 -4.37
N SER A 97 8.78 8.30 -5.07
CA SER A 97 9.44 8.51 -6.37
C SER A 97 10.87 9.02 -6.21
N ASP A 98 11.54 9.25 -7.36
CA ASP A 98 12.93 9.72 -7.44
C ASP A 98 13.94 8.79 -6.76
N ILE A 99 13.66 7.48 -6.78
CA ILE A 99 14.59 6.47 -6.29
C ILE A 99 15.68 6.27 -7.35
N ARG A 100 16.93 6.64 -7.03
CA ARG A 100 18.05 6.43 -7.96
C ARG A 100 18.34 4.93 -8.14
N LYS A 101 18.37 4.45 -9.40
CA LYS A 101 18.83 3.10 -9.76
C LYS A 101 20.26 2.91 -9.23
N ARG A 102 20.46 1.98 -8.30
CA ARG A 102 21.73 1.83 -7.58
C ARG A 102 22.91 1.52 -8.51
N GLY A 103 23.91 2.38 -8.43
CA GLY A 103 25.27 2.19 -8.91
C GLY A 103 26.26 2.99 -8.07
N GLY A 104 26.37 2.70 -6.76
CA GLY A 104 27.45 3.22 -5.90
C GLY A 104 27.06 4.26 -4.82
N SER A 105 27.20 3.84 -3.56
CA SER A 105 27.19 4.63 -2.30
C SER A 105 25.83 4.99 -1.65
N SER A 106 25.73 4.70 -0.35
CA SER A 106 24.56 4.86 0.52
C SER A 106 24.28 6.30 0.99
N LYS A 107 24.97 7.29 0.43
CA LYS A 107 24.88 8.70 0.84
C LYS A 107 23.81 9.51 0.10
N ASP A 108 23.19 8.92 -0.91
CA ASP A 108 22.28 9.61 -1.84
C ASP A 108 20.79 9.45 -1.50
N PHE A 109 20.44 8.70 -0.44
CA PHE A 109 19.07 8.65 0.05
C PHE A 109 18.77 9.88 0.90
N PRO A 110 17.63 10.55 0.68
CA PRO A 110 17.08 11.44 1.69
C PRO A 110 17.02 10.68 3.02
N GLU A 111 17.56 11.28 4.08
CA GLU A 111 17.67 10.68 5.42
C GLU A 111 16.38 9.99 5.88
N LYS A 112 15.24 10.61 5.56
CA LYS A 112 13.88 10.15 5.87
C LYS A 112 13.50 8.80 5.24
N GLU A 113 13.90 8.52 4.00
CA GLU A 113 13.65 7.21 3.38
C GLU A 113 14.47 6.11 4.08
N ARG A 114 15.70 6.43 4.47
CA ARG A 114 16.57 5.51 5.19
C ARG A 114 15.98 5.16 6.56
N ASP A 115 15.45 6.15 7.28
CA ASP A 115 14.82 5.96 8.58
C ASP A 115 13.57 5.09 8.49
N LEU A 116 12.72 5.32 7.48
CA LEU A 116 11.59 4.46 7.14
C LEU A 116 12.03 3.00 6.95
N MET A 117 13.04 2.77 6.12
CA MET A 117 13.52 1.41 5.85
C MET A 117 14.16 0.76 7.08
N CYS A 118 14.95 1.50 7.86
CA CYS A 118 15.51 1.04 9.12
C CYS A 118 14.40 0.58 10.08
N GLY A 119 13.32 1.35 10.20
CA GLY A 119 12.16 0.99 11.01
C GLY A 119 11.47 -0.29 10.52
N ILE A 120 11.26 -0.43 9.21
CA ILE A 120 10.66 -1.64 8.62
C ILE A 120 11.56 -2.88 8.85
N TYR A 121 12.88 -2.75 8.68
CA TYR A 121 13.82 -3.86 8.96
C TYR A 121 13.85 -4.24 10.44
N ASN A 122 13.82 -3.26 11.34
CA ASN A 122 13.74 -3.51 12.78
C ASN A 122 12.43 -4.22 13.14
N LEU A 123 11.31 -3.81 12.55
CA LEU A 123 10.02 -4.48 12.73
C LEU A 123 10.05 -5.94 12.24
N LYS A 124 10.62 -6.18 11.05
CA LYS A 124 10.81 -7.54 10.52
C LYS A 124 11.65 -8.39 11.46
N ARG A 125 12.75 -7.84 11.98
CA ARG A 125 13.60 -8.52 12.95
C ARG A 125 12.86 -8.85 14.24
N SER A 126 12.05 -7.93 14.76
CA SER A 126 11.22 -8.17 15.95
C SER A 126 10.23 -9.32 15.73
N VAL A 127 9.59 -9.37 14.56
CA VAL A 127 8.73 -10.50 14.17
C VAL A 127 9.51 -11.81 14.15
N ASP A 128 10.67 -11.83 13.49
CA ASP A 128 11.49 -13.04 13.35
C ASP A 128 12.01 -13.58 14.67
N VAL A 129 12.33 -12.70 15.63
CA VAL A 129 12.76 -13.08 16.98
C VAL A 129 11.59 -13.57 17.83
N ALA A 130 10.41 -12.94 17.72
CA ALA A 130 9.25 -13.29 18.52
C ALA A 130 8.57 -14.58 18.06
N LEU A 131 8.54 -14.86 16.76
CA LEU A 131 7.84 -16.01 16.17
C LEU A 131 8.17 -17.36 16.84
N PRO A 132 9.45 -17.78 17.00
CA PRO A 132 9.78 -19.05 17.65
C PRO A 132 9.34 -19.11 19.12
N VAL A 133 9.23 -17.97 19.80
CA VAL A 133 8.80 -17.89 21.20
C VAL A 133 7.28 -18.01 21.30
N ILE A 134 6.55 -17.39 20.37
CA ILE A 134 5.09 -17.46 20.25
C ILE A 134 4.64 -18.86 19.86
N GLU A 135 5.35 -19.52 18.95
CA GLU A 135 5.10 -20.92 18.55
C GLU A 135 5.24 -21.89 19.72
N ARG A 136 6.07 -21.55 20.72
CA ARG A 136 6.18 -22.29 22.00
C ARG A 136 5.08 -21.93 23.02
N GLY A 137 4.09 -21.12 22.64
CA GLY A 137 2.93 -20.77 23.45
C GLY A 137 3.10 -19.51 24.32
N SER A 138 4.07 -18.65 24.02
CA SER A 138 4.24 -17.39 24.78
C SER A 138 3.22 -16.33 24.40
N TYR A 139 2.13 -16.27 25.17
CA TYR A 139 1.06 -15.28 24.97
C TYR A 139 1.53 -13.82 25.18
N SER A 140 2.44 -13.59 26.12
CA SER A 140 2.94 -12.23 26.38
C SER A 140 3.72 -11.66 25.20
N GLU A 141 4.46 -12.51 24.49
CA GLU A 141 5.20 -12.08 23.29
C GLU A 141 4.26 -11.89 22.11
N GLU A 142 3.21 -12.71 21.96
CA GLU A 142 2.19 -12.52 20.93
C GLU A 142 1.45 -11.21 21.10
N LYS A 143 1.08 -10.86 22.35
CA LYS A 143 0.44 -9.58 22.66
C LYS A 143 1.36 -8.38 22.36
N LYS A 144 2.62 -8.41 22.83
CA LYS A 144 3.60 -7.34 22.55
C LYS A 144 3.82 -7.16 21.03
N LEU A 145 3.91 -8.27 20.30
CA LEU A 145 4.09 -8.21 18.85
C LEU A 145 2.86 -7.64 18.15
N SER A 146 1.66 -8.01 18.60
CA SER A 146 0.41 -7.46 18.07
C SER A 146 0.30 -5.96 18.29
N GLU A 147 0.63 -5.48 19.50
CA GLU A 147 0.66 -4.05 19.84
C GLU A 147 1.68 -3.29 18.97
N LEU A 148 2.88 -3.87 18.78
CA LEU A 148 3.91 -3.30 17.91
C LEU A 148 3.44 -3.18 16.46
N LEU A 149 2.76 -4.21 15.93
CA LEU A 149 2.25 -4.22 14.56
C LEU A 149 1.03 -3.32 14.39
N ASP A 150 0.15 -3.24 15.39
CA ASP A 150 -0.96 -2.27 15.42
C ASP A 150 -0.44 -0.84 15.32
N ASN A 151 0.59 -0.51 16.11
CA ASN A 151 1.24 0.80 16.03
C ASN A 151 1.87 1.05 14.65
N ALA A 152 2.48 0.03 14.04
CA ALA A 152 3.12 0.16 12.73
C ALA A 152 2.14 0.43 11.58
N VAL A 153 0.94 -0.16 11.61
CA VAL A 153 -0.05 -0.08 10.51
C VAL A 153 -1.18 0.93 10.75
N SER A 154 -1.24 1.58 11.91
CA SER A 154 -2.27 2.57 12.21
C SER A 154 -2.13 3.81 11.32
N ILE A 155 -3.24 4.24 10.72
CA ILE A 155 -3.33 5.42 9.84
C ILE A 155 -3.73 6.63 10.67
N GLY A 156 -2.98 7.73 10.58
CA GLY A 156 -3.39 9.02 11.15
C GLY A 156 -2.25 9.95 11.57
N PRO A 157 -2.46 11.29 11.52
CA PRO A 157 -1.45 12.31 11.83
C PRO A 157 -1.08 12.39 13.33
N ASN A 158 -1.82 11.68 14.19
CA ASN A 158 -1.63 11.70 15.64
C ASN A 158 -0.72 10.55 16.14
N GLY A 159 0.05 9.92 15.24
CA GLY A 159 1.18 9.11 15.65
C GLY A 159 2.24 10.00 16.28
N ILE A 160 2.05 10.38 17.55
CA ILE A 160 3.14 10.90 18.35
C ILE A 160 4.20 9.80 18.37
N MET A 161 5.45 10.13 18.06
CA MET A 161 6.58 9.32 18.51
C MET A 161 6.64 9.43 20.05
N ASP A 162 5.64 8.87 20.73
CA ASP A 162 5.83 8.48 22.11
C ASP A 162 6.77 7.26 22.08
N ASP A 163 7.50 7.02 23.17
CA ASP A 163 8.55 5.99 23.36
C ASP A 163 8.15 4.52 23.01
N VAL A 164 6.98 4.27 22.41
CA VAL A 164 6.26 2.99 22.38
C VAL A 164 6.19 2.33 20.99
N GLY A 165 6.62 2.96 19.88
CA GLY A 165 6.68 2.21 18.61
C GLY A 165 7.00 2.98 17.34
N PHE A 166 7.40 2.22 16.31
CA PHE A 166 7.59 2.69 14.93
C PHE A 166 6.24 2.69 14.19
N ASN A 167 5.86 3.83 13.59
CA ASN A 167 4.66 3.99 12.77
C ASN A 167 5.04 4.31 11.31
N ILE A 168 4.52 3.54 10.36
CA ILE A 168 4.90 3.67 8.94
C ILE A 168 4.28 4.92 8.30
N ASP A 169 3.01 5.22 8.58
CA ASP A 169 2.34 6.41 8.02
C ASP A 169 3.08 7.68 8.43
N TYR A 170 3.44 7.80 9.71
CA TYR A 170 4.27 8.88 10.23
C TYR A 170 5.64 8.94 9.55
N ALA A 171 6.37 7.83 9.49
CA ALA A 171 7.71 7.80 8.90
C ALA A 171 7.70 8.17 7.40
N VAL A 172 6.66 7.73 6.67
CA VAL A 172 6.45 8.10 5.27
C VAL A 172 6.09 9.58 5.14
N ASN A 173 5.24 10.12 6.02
CA ASN A 173 4.86 11.54 6.03
C ASN A 173 6.01 12.50 6.37
N LEU A 174 7.14 12.00 6.87
CA LEU A 174 8.35 12.80 6.99
C LEU A 174 8.99 13.05 5.61
N ILE A 175 8.79 12.18 4.61
CA ILE A 175 9.31 12.34 3.25
C ILE A 175 8.66 13.57 2.60
N ASP A 176 9.43 14.28 1.77
CA ASP A 176 8.94 15.46 1.06
C ASP A 176 7.71 15.10 0.20
N GLU A 177 6.62 15.84 0.40
CA GLU A 177 5.30 15.57 -0.19
C GLU A 177 5.33 15.52 -1.72
N LYS A 178 6.27 16.21 -2.37
CA LYS A 178 6.42 16.17 -3.84
C LYS A 178 6.84 14.80 -4.39
N PHE A 179 7.40 13.93 -3.54
CA PHE A 179 7.88 12.60 -3.92
C PHE A 179 7.00 11.48 -3.38
N LEU A 180 5.97 11.82 -2.62
CA LEU A 180 5.12 10.87 -1.94
C LEU A 180 3.76 10.85 -2.58
N TYR A 181 3.19 9.67 -2.76
CA TYR A 181 1.81 9.47 -3.18
C TYR A 181 1.18 8.35 -2.35
N ALA A 182 -0.12 8.43 -2.07
CA ALA A 182 -0.82 7.42 -1.29
C ALA A 182 -2.16 7.02 -1.90
N VAL A 183 -2.47 5.72 -1.81
CA VAL A 183 -3.72 5.12 -2.23
C VAL A 183 -4.26 4.25 -1.09
N ASP A 184 -5.39 4.65 -0.53
CA ASP A 184 -6.14 3.82 0.42
C ASP A 184 -6.78 2.65 -0.32
N PHE A 185 -6.85 1.50 0.36
CA PHE A 185 -7.51 0.32 -0.20
C PHE A 185 -8.36 -0.43 0.82
N GLU A 186 -9.38 -1.09 0.31
CA GLU A 186 -10.19 -2.07 1.04
C GLU A 186 -10.46 -3.27 0.13
N ILE A 187 -10.05 -4.47 0.57
CA ILE A 187 -10.19 -5.72 -0.18
C ILE A 187 -11.13 -6.65 0.58
N ASP A 188 -12.26 -6.94 -0.03
CA ASP A 188 -13.23 -7.93 0.45
C ASP A 188 -12.70 -9.36 0.25
N ARG A 189 -13.30 -10.30 0.97
CA ARG A 189 -13.01 -11.74 0.91
C ARG A 189 -13.15 -12.30 -0.49
N ASN A 190 -14.05 -11.78 -1.33
CA ASN A 190 -14.20 -12.21 -2.73
C ASN A 190 -13.18 -11.56 -3.69
N GLY A 191 -12.27 -10.72 -3.18
CA GLY A 191 -11.25 -10.01 -3.95
C GLY A 191 -11.71 -8.68 -4.55
N ILE A 192 -12.96 -8.25 -4.34
CA ILE A 192 -13.40 -6.91 -4.73
C ILE A 192 -12.57 -5.88 -3.96
N THR A 193 -11.92 -5.00 -4.71
CA THR A 193 -10.93 -4.06 -4.21
C THR A 193 -11.43 -2.64 -4.47
N ASN A 194 -11.72 -1.89 -3.41
CA ASN A 194 -11.96 -0.46 -3.49
C ASN A 194 -10.62 0.26 -3.29
N LEU A 195 -10.33 1.25 -4.13
CA LEU A 195 -9.15 2.09 -4.01
C LEU A 195 -9.53 3.58 -4.05
N LYS A 196 -8.79 4.38 -3.31
CA LYS A 196 -8.99 5.83 -3.24
C LYS A 196 -7.65 6.54 -3.16
N TYR A 197 -7.35 7.36 -4.15
CA TYR A 197 -6.17 8.21 -4.14
C TYR A 197 -6.33 9.31 -3.08
N ASP A 198 -5.29 9.55 -2.27
CA ASP A 198 -5.27 10.61 -1.28
C ASP A 198 -4.70 11.90 -1.90
N PRO A 199 -5.54 12.93 -2.15
CA PRO A 199 -5.12 14.14 -2.84
C PRO A 199 -4.21 15.04 -1.99
N SER A 200 -4.07 14.78 -0.68
CA SER A 200 -3.15 15.55 0.17
C SER A 200 -1.68 15.44 -0.27
N TYR A 201 -1.36 14.41 -1.06
CA TYR A 201 -0.03 14.15 -1.60
C TYR A 201 0.15 14.63 -3.06
N ALA A 202 -0.80 15.42 -3.60
CA ALA A 202 -0.79 15.86 -5.00
C ALA A 202 -0.10 17.23 -5.24
N ASP A 203 0.46 17.88 -4.21
CA ASP A 203 0.93 19.28 -4.30
C ASP A 203 2.18 19.49 -5.20
N GLY A 204 2.79 18.43 -5.72
CA GLY A 204 3.93 18.48 -6.65
C GLY A 204 3.60 18.69 -8.13
N VAL A 205 2.33 18.66 -8.56
CA VAL A 205 1.98 18.80 -9.98
C VAL A 205 1.92 20.28 -10.36
N GLU A 206 3.02 20.85 -10.86
CA GLU A 206 3.00 22.17 -11.48
C GLU A 206 2.16 22.16 -12.76
N LEU A 207 1.19 23.07 -12.81
CA LEU A 207 0.03 22.93 -13.68
C LEU A 207 -0.20 24.25 -14.44
N LYS A 208 -0.20 24.23 -15.78
CA LYS A 208 -0.49 25.40 -16.66
C LYS A 208 -1.93 25.33 -17.21
N GLY A 209 -2.76 26.35 -16.97
CA GLY A 209 -4.13 26.54 -17.53
C GLY A 209 -5.25 25.64 -16.95
N ASP A 210 -6.45 26.16 -16.68
CA ASP A 210 -7.45 25.47 -15.82
C ASP A 210 -8.07 24.15 -16.35
N LYS A 211 -8.20 23.93 -17.66
CA LYS A 211 -8.82 22.70 -18.21
C LYS A 211 -7.82 21.54 -18.38
N ASP A 212 -6.63 21.83 -18.91
CA ASP A 212 -5.56 20.83 -19.06
C ASP A 212 -5.06 20.31 -17.71
N LYS A 213 -5.24 21.12 -16.66
CA LYS A 213 -4.97 20.76 -15.27
C LYS A 213 -5.79 19.61 -14.75
N LEU A 214 -7.10 19.71 -14.93
CA LEU A 214 -8.03 18.74 -14.38
C LEU A 214 -7.82 17.38 -15.06
N ALA A 215 -7.75 17.36 -16.40
CA ALA A 215 -7.51 16.13 -17.16
C ALA A 215 -6.19 15.44 -16.79
N LYS A 216 -5.10 16.20 -16.60
CA LYS A 216 -3.81 15.64 -16.16
C LYS A 216 -3.86 15.10 -14.73
N LEU A 217 -4.55 15.78 -13.83
CA LEU A 217 -4.75 15.30 -12.46
C LEU A 217 -5.54 13.99 -12.44
N HIS A 218 -6.65 13.90 -13.19
CA HIS A 218 -7.41 12.65 -13.38
C HIS A 218 -6.51 11.52 -13.87
N TYR A 219 -5.74 11.77 -14.94
CA TYR A 219 -4.85 10.75 -15.50
C TYR A 219 -3.76 10.30 -14.51
N HIS A 220 -3.22 11.21 -13.72
CA HIS A 220 -2.23 10.90 -12.69
C HIS A 220 -2.83 10.06 -11.55
N CYS A 221 -3.99 10.47 -11.02
CA CYS A 221 -4.72 9.73 -9.98
C CYS A 221 -5.12 8.34 -10.46
N TYR A 222 -5.62 8.22 -11.70
CA TYR A 222 -5.92 6.94 -12.34
C TYR A 222 -4.67 6.05 -12.42
N SER A 223 -3.57 6.59 -12.92
CA SER A 223 -2.32 5.84 -13.14
C SER A 223 -1.76 5.28 -11.84
N LEU A 224 -1.64 6.12 -10.78
CA LEU A 224 -1.15 5.68 -9.47
C LEU A 224 -2.11 4.68 -8.81
N THR A 225 -3.41 4.90 -8.90
CA THR A 225 -4.40 3.96 -8.35
C THR A 225 -4.34 2.62 -9.07
N ARG A 226 -4.14 2.62 -10.39
CA ARG A 226 -4.00 1.41 -11.20
C ARG A 226 -2.71 0.66 -10.85
N GLN A 227 -1.61 1.38 -10.66
CA GLN A 227 -0.35 0.79 -10.19
C GLN A 227 -0.51 0.19 -8.78
N ALA A 228 -1.22 0.86 -7.88
CA ALA A 228 -1.53 0.36 -6.54
C ALA A 228 -2.32 -0.95 -6.62
N PHE A 229 -3.36 -0.99 -7.46
CA PHE A 229 -4.15 -2.19 -7.71
C PHE A 229 -3.28 -3.34 -8.23
N TYR A 230 -2.41 -3.10 -9.21
CA TYR A 230 -1.52 -4.15 -9.72
C TYR A 230 -0.55 -4.63 -8.65
N TYR A 231 0.05 -3.73 -7.88
CA TYR A 231 0.93 -4.12 -6.78
C TYR A 231 0.19 -5.00 -5.77
N LEU A 232 -1.01 -4.60 -5.34
CA LEU A 232 -1.86 -5.39 -4.43
C LEU A 232 -2.25 -6.74 -5.04
N LYS A 233 -2.62 -6.77 -6.33
CA LYS A 233 -2.92 -7.99 -7.06
C LYS A 233 -1.73 -8.95 -6.98
N TYR A 234 -0.54 -8.55 -7.39
CA TYR A 234 0.64 -9.42 -7.38
C TYR A 234 1.15 -9.74 -5.96
N LEU A 235 0.90 -8.86 -5.00
CA LEU A 235 1.23 -9.06 -3.59
C LEU A 235 0.36 -10.15 -2.94
N LEU A 236 -0.92 -10.23 -3.31
CA LEU A 236 -1.91 -11.11 -2.68
C LEU A 236 -2.28 -12.33 -3.53
N HIS A 237 -2.01 -12.29 -4.82
CA HIS A 237 -2.34 -13.32 -5.80
C HIS A 237 -1.09 -14.12 -6.18
N LYS A 238 -0.52 -14.85 -5.22
CA LYS A 238 0.53 -15.83 -5.53
C LYS A 238 -0.14 -17.15 -5.94
N HIS A 239 -0.08 -17.46 -7.23
CA HIS A 239 -0.51 -18.75 -7.76
C HIS A 239 0.38 -19.85 -7.21
N THR A 240 -0.16 -20.73 -6.37
CA THR A 240 0.54 -21.97 -6.03
C THR A 240 0.54 -22.96 -7.20
N HIS A 241 -0.29 -22.80 -8.25
CA HIS A 241 -0.50 -23.85 -9.26
C HIS A 241 -0.91 -23.42 -10.71
N HIS A 242 -0.69 -22.18 -11.16
CA HIS A 242 -0.98 -21.82 -12.57
C HIS A 242 0.20 -21.21 -13.32
N ASP A 243 0.27 -21.56 -14.60
CA ASP A 243 1.09 -20.92 -15.62
C ASP A 243 0.74 -19.42 -15.70
N HIS A 244 1.75 -18.56 -15.85
CA HIS A 244 1.60 -17.10 -15.92
C HIS A 244 0.67 -16.67 -17.06
N SER A 245 0.42 -17.54 -18.04
CA SER A 245 -0.54 -17.32 -19.13
C SER A 245 -2.01 -17.23 -18.68
N ASN A 246 -2.34 -17.70 -17.47
CA ASN A 246 -3.72 -17.74 -16.96
C ASN A 246 -4.04 -16.58 -16.02
N ASP A 247 -3.11 -15.63 -15.85
CA ASP A 247 -3.36 -14.47 -15.02
C ASP A 247 -4.38 -13.55 -15.71
N SER A 248 -5.57 -13.38 -15.11
CA SER A 248 -6.64 -12.62 -15.75
C SER A 248 -6.28 -11.14 -15.83
N LEU A 249 -6.49 -10.54 -17.01
CA LEU A 249 -6.35 -9.10 -17.26
C LEU A 249 -7.46 -8.31 -16.53
N THR A 250 -7.39 -8.23 -15.21
CA THR A 250 -8.25 -7.33 -14.42
C THR A 250 -7.57 -5.97 -14.28
N THR A 251 -8.38 -4.91 -14.29
CA THR A 251 -7.94 -3.52 -14.09
C THR A 251 -8.92 -2.82 -13.15
N ILE A 252 -8.74 -1.53 -12.94
CA ILE A 252 -9.63 -0.68 -12.15
C ILE A 252 -10.62 0.09 -13.04
N HIS A 253 -11.79 0.36 -12.49
CA HIS A 253 -12.86 1.15 -13.08
C HIS A 253 -13.29 2.24 -12.10
N LEU A 254 -13.74 3.39 -12.61
CA LEU A 254 -14.30 4.44 -11.75
C LEU A 254 -15.61 3.94 -11.14
N LYS A 255 -15.82 4.17 -9.84
CA LYS A 255 -17.02 3.71 -9.13
C LYS A 255 -18.25 4.56 -9.42
N ASN A 256 -18.04 5.82 -9.83
CA ASN A 256 -19.07 6.81 -10.12
C ASN A 256 -19.02 7.25 -11.59
N ASP A 257 -19.11 6.30 -12.52
CA ASP A 257 -19.65 6.65 -13.84
C ASP A 257 -21.15 6.89 -13.63
N ASP A 258 -21.55 8.13 -13.30
CA ASP A 258 -22.94 8.54 -13.42
C ASP A 258 -23.23 8.66 -14.93
N PRO A 259 -23.98 7.74 -15.55
CA PRO A 259 -24.20 7.73 -17.00
C PRO A 259 -25.03 8.95 -17.48
N HIS A 260 -25.44 9.85 -16.57
CA HIS A 260 -26.25 11.02 -16.87
C HIS A 260 -25.46 12.32 -17.10
N CYS A 261 -24.13 12.36 -16.91
CA CYS A 261 -23.36 13.58 -17.12
C CYS A 261 -22.90 13.82 -18.57
N ASP A 262 -23.01 12.84 -19.47
CA ASP A 262 -22.59 12.97 -20.88
C ASP A 262 -23.72 13.37 -21.84
N ALA A 263 -24.92 13.67 -21.35
CA ALA A 263 -26.10 13.96 -22.18
C ALA A 263 -26.42 15.45 -22.36
N SER A 264 -25.48 16.38 -22.11
CA SER A 264 -25.74 17.81 -22.35
C SER A 264 -24.56 18.56 -22.97
N VAL A 265 -23.98 18.00 -24.03
CA VAL A 265 -23.22 18.77 -25.01
C VAL A 265 -23.71 18.38 -26.41
N ASP A 266 -24.89 18.87 -26.76
CA ASP A 266 -25.32 19.18 -28.14
C ASP A 266 -25.96 20.57 -28.12
#